data_AF-R5NX41-F1
#
_entry.id   AF-R5NX41-F1
#
_cell.length_a   1.000
_cell.length_b   1.000
_cell.length_c   1.000
_cell.angle_alpha   90.00
_cell.angle_beta   90.00
_cell.angle_gamma   90.00
#
_symmetry.space_group_name_H-M   'P 1'
#
loop_
_entity.id
_entity.type
_entity.pdbx_description
1 polymer ?
#
loop_
_entity_poly.entity_id
_entity_poly.type
_entity_poly.pdbx_seq_one_letter_code
_entity_poly.pdbx_strand_id
1 'polypeptide(L)'
;MKIVKIILLISFIWGYGRTPAQNTGFYQEIPYETIRNKIIIQADVEGIKGKYLFDTGAPVCITHSRMKKGPEKKAIRQMVKDAHNNDAEYRLVMLDSIQLGNIGFGKIQALVFDEGNPLEHFGIDGIVGSSLFPDIVIRLDPRRKILVLASDTGSMELNPQYAIDMEKDQQNIPYIVIDFKNGLQEEVMFDTGTSAFYEMNEPIYHQLATAQGIVTKSKGFGASAMGVNGMEKAENKYRVQIDNLYVGAGKFKNVVTETVNASSSRIGTGLLKYGSVTLDFPDNKFYFTPDVTTTVDLNYKDWNVNVIVSGDSLIAGCIWQSMEGRLQAGEKVVAINGKRYDKIDPGEALTSLVWMEGEEAEITVIDKEGREKTVTIRKE
;
A
#
# COMPACT_ATOMS: atom_id res chain seq x y z
N MET A 1 11.65 21.85 13.22
CA MET A 1 10.35 22.39 13.66
C MET A 1 9.46 21.17 13.91
N LYS A 2 9.03 20.90 15.15
CA LYS A 2 8.25 19.68 15.46
C LYS A 2 6.86 19.83 14.86
N ILE A 3 6.53 18.96 13.91
CA ILE A 3 5.21 18.87 13.30
C ILE A 3 4.23 18.38 14.37
N VAL A 4 3.15 19.12 14.58
CA VAL A 4 2.05 18.71 15.44
C VAL A 4 1.31 17.59 14.72
N LYS A 5 1.48 16.34 15.19
CA LYS A 5 0.73 15.16 14.72
C LYS A 5 -0.77 15.45 14.88
N ILE A 6 -1.53 15.50 13.78
CA ILE A 6 -2.99 15.29 13.86
C ILE A 6 -3.18 13.78 14.04
N ILE A 7 -3.13 13.36 15.30
CA ILE A 7 -3.43 11.98 15.69
C ILE A 7 -4.94 11.80 15.52
N LEU A 8 -5.35 10.96 14.58
CA LEU A 8 -6.71 10.46 14.56
C LEU A 8 -6.87 9.63 15.85
N LEU A 9 -7.60 10.18 16.83
CA LEU A 9 -7.88 9.51 18.08
C LEU A 9 -8.88 8.39 17.83
N ILE A 10 -8.37 7.22 17.45
CA ILE A 10 -9.14 5.99 17.47
C ILE A 10 -8.90 5.34 18.82
N SER A 11 -9.84 5.55 19.75
CA SER A 11 -9.86 4.83 21.01
C SER A 11 -10.26 3.37 20.75
N PHE A 12 -9.28 2.50 20.49
CA PHE A 12 -9.48 1.07 20.68
C PHE A 12 -9.70 0.85 22.18
N ILE A 13 -10.81 0.23 22.59
CA ILE A 13 -10.90 -0.33 23.94
C ILE A 13 -9.87 -1.46 23.95
N TRP A 14 -8.82 -1.30 24.76
CA TRP A 14 -7.73 -2.27 24.87
C TRP A 14 -8.28 -3.59 25.42
N GLY A 15 -8.72 -4.45 24.51
CA GLY A 15 -8.77 -5.89 24.74
C GLY A 15 -7.40 -6.43 24.38
N TYR A 16 -6.52 -6.59 25.36
CA TYR A 16 -5.31 -7.40 25.19
C TYR A 16 -5.74 -8.78 24.65
N GLY A 17 -5.51 -9.01 23.37
CA GLY A 17 -5.58 -10.34 22.76
C GLY A 17 -4.40 -11.15 23.28
N ARG A 18 -4.54 -11.68 24.50
CA ARG A 18 -3.56 -12.59 25.09
C ARG A 18 -3.38 -13.79 24.16
N THR A 19 -2.13 -13.98 23.78
CA THR A 19 -1.52 -15.18 23.20
C THR A 19 -2.04 -16.47 23.83
N PRO A 20 -2.22 -17.54 23.05
CA PRO A 20 -2.10 -18.90 23.58
C PRO A 20 -0.66 -19.41 23.36
N ALA A 21 0.00 -19.74 24.48
CA ALA A 21 1.33 -20.41 24.66
C ALA A 21 2.58 -19.52 24.48
N GLN A 22 3.12 -18.94 25.57
CA GLN A 22 4.16 -19.51 26.47
C GLN A 22 5.57 -19.55 25.88
N ASN A 23 6.49 -18.73 26.42
CA ASN A 23 7.87 -19.04 26.84
C ASN A 23 8.82 -19.90 25.97
N THR A 24 8.48 -20.22 24.74
CA THR A 24 9.34 -20.92 23.78
C THR A 24 9.43 -20.07 22.54
N GLY A 25 10.65 -19.68 22.16
CA GLY A 25 10.86 -18.95 20.92
C GLY A 25 10.21 -19.67 19.74
N PHE A 26 9.60 -18.92 18.83
CA PHE A 26 8.94 -19.47 17.65
C PHE A 26 9.53 -18.87 16.38
N TYR A 27 9.45 -19.65 15.30
CA TYR A 27 9.85 -19.25 13.96
C TYR A 27 8.93 -19.95 12.96
N GLN A 28 8.16 -19.20 12.20
CA GLN A 28 7.21 -19.71 11.23
C GLN A 28 7.41 -19.02 9.89
N GLU A 29 7.71 -19.79 8.86
CA GLU A 29 7.69 -19.33 7.47
C GLU A 29 6.30 -19.56 6.87
N ILE A 30 5.74 -18.53 6.24
CA ILE A 30 4.44 -18.54 5.59
C ILE A 30 4.68 -18.18 4.12
N PRO A 31 4.43 -19.10 3.16
CA PRO A 31 4.53 -18.77 1.75
C PRO A 31 3.47 -17.72 1.38
N TYR A 32 3.82 -16.81 0.47
CA TYR A 32 2.88 -15.83 -0.05
C TYR A 32 2.89 -15.80 -1.58
N GLU A 33 1.77 -15.35 -2.15
CA GLU A 33 1.64 -15.01 -3.55
C GLU A 33 1.87 -13.51 -3.74
N THR A 34 2.43 -13.11 -4.88
CA THR A 34 2.54 -11.71 -5.26
C THR A 34 1.59 -11.42 -6.42
N ILE A 35 0.61 -10.54 -6.18
CA ILE A 35 -0.32 -10.08 -7.22
C ILE A 35 -0.15 -8.56 -7.32
N ARG A 36 0.40 -8.07 -8.44
CA ARG A 36 0.72 -6.63 -8.64
C ARG A 36 1.57 -6.01 -7.53
N ASN A 37 2.62 -6.71 -7.13
CA ASN A 37 3.48 -6.36 -5.99
C ASN A 37 2.77 -6.37 -4.63
N LYS A 38 1.47 -6.66 -4.54
CA LYS A 38 0.78 -6.90 -3.27
C LYS A 38 1.11 -8.29 -2.75
N ILE A 39 1.21 -8.42 -1.43
CA ILE A 39 1.52 -9.67 -0.74
C ILE A 39 0.21 -10.31 -0.30
N ILE A 40 -0.09 -11.49 -0.86
CA ILE A 40 -1.30 -12.25 -0.55
C ILE A 40 -0.92 -13.50 0.23
N ILE A 41 -1.46 -13.62 1.44
CA ILE A 41 -1.23 -14.77 2.33
C ILE A 41 -2.53 -15.56 2.51
N GLN A 42 -2.39 -16.82 2.92
CA GLN A 42 -3.51 -17.60 3.41
C GLN A 42 -3.60 -17.48 4.93
N ALA A 43 -4.81 -17.29 5.44
CA ALA A 43 -5.11 -17.32 6.86
C ALA A 43 -6.37 -18.12 7.11
N ASP A 44 -6.49 -18.67 8.32
CA ASP A 44 -7.73 -19.20 8.84
C ASP A 44 -8.29 -18.23 9.87
N VAL A 45 -9.50 -17.72 9.65
CA VAL A 45 -10.18 -16.85 10.61
C VAL A 45 -11.40 -17.60 11.13
N GLU A 46 -11.40 -17.96 12.41
CA GLU A 46 -12.50 -18.70 13.03
C GLU A 46 -12.90 -20.02 12.33
N GLY A 47 -11.93 -20.78 11.85
CA GLY A 47 -12.12 -22.08 11.19
C GLY A 47 -12.41 -22.01 9.69
N ILE A 48 -12.39 -20.81 9.10
CA ILE A 48 -12.66 -20.60 7.67
C ILE A 48 -11.41 -20.01 7.03
N LYS A 49 -10.79 -20.83 6.18
CA LYS A 49 -9.62 -20.49 5.36
C LYS A 49 -9.99 -19.50 4.26
N GLY A 50 -9.10 -18.55 4.01
CA GLY A 50 -9.28 -17.50 3.01
C GLY A 50 -7.97 -16.89 2.54
N LYS A 51 -8.06 -16.00 1.54
CA LYS A 51 -6.93 -15.19 1.06
C LYS A 51 -7.00 -13.79 1.66
N TYR A 52 -5.87 -13.29 2.14
CA TYR A 52 -5.80 -12.00 2.81
C TYR A 52 -4.66 -11.17 2.26
N LEU A 53 -4.90 -9.86 2.10
CA LEU A 53 -3.83 -8.91 1.82
C LEU A 53 -3.00 -8.72 3.09
N PHE A 54 -1.68 -8.85 2.99
CA PHE A 54 -0.77 -8.48 4.07
C PHE A 54 -0.41 -7.00 3.95
N ASP A 55 -0.89 -6.18 4.89
CA ASP A 55 -0.83 -4.71 4.81
C ASP A 55 -0.37 -4.10 6.14
N THR A 56 0.90 -3.68 6.21
CA THR A 56 1.44 -3.03 7.42
C THR A 56 0.86 -1.62 7.65
N GLY A 57 0.29 -0.99 6.62
CA GLY A 57 -0.33 0.33 6.67
C GLY A 57 -1.78 0.33 7.15
N ALA A 58 -2.35 -0.83 7.48
CA ALA A 58 -3.75 -0.98 7.87
C ALA A 58 -3.93 -1.80 9.16
N PRO A 59 -5.04 -1.64 9.89
CA PRO A 59 -5.46 -2.59 10.90
C PRO A 59 -5.99 -3.89 10.27
N VAL A 60 -6.34 -4.87 11.10
CA VAL A 60 -7.05 -6.07 10.64
C VAL A 60 -8.44 -5.69 10.13
N CYS A 61 -8.77 -6.17 8.92
CA CYS A 61 -10.06 -5.95 8.29
C CYS A 61 -10.62 -7.26 7.70
N ILE A 62 -11.94 -7.40 7.64
CA ILE A 62 -12.64 -8.53 7.02
C ILE A 62 -13.70 -8.01 6.06
N THR A 63 -13.88 -8.67 4.92
CA THR A 63 -14.95 -8.30 3.97
C THR A 63 -16.34 -8.71 4.46
N HIS A 64 -17.38 -8.08 3.91
CA HIS A 64 -18.77 -8.37 4.25
C HIS A 64 -19.14 -9.84 3.96
N SER A 65 -18.80 -10.30 2.75
CA SER A 65 -18.98 -11.67 2.25
C SER A 65 -18.24 -12.69 3.12
N ARG A 66 -17.04 -12.35 3.61
CA ARG A 66 -16.31 -13.22 4.53
C ARG A 66 -16.95 -13.29 5.91
N MET A 67 -17.43 -12.17 6.44
CA MET A 67 -18.14 -12.13 7.72
C MET A 67 -19.45 -12.93 7.69
N LYS A 68 -20.20 -12.88 6.58
CA LYS A 68 -21.45 -13.63 6.39
C LYS A 68 -21.27 -15.17 6.46
N LYS A 69 -20.05 -15.69 6.23
CA LYS A 69 -19.75 -17.13 6.33
C LYS A 69 -19.59 -17.61 7.78
N GLY A 70 -19.38 -16.70 8.73
CA GLY A 70 -19.19 -17.00 10.15
C GLY A 70 -20.43 -16.71 11.00
N PRO A 71 -20.35 -16.92 12.32
CA PRO A 71 -21.43 -16.55 13.23
C PRO A 71 -21.63 -15.03 13.26
N GLU A 72 -22.88 -14.59 13.52
CA GLU A 72 -23.16 -13.18 13.72
C GLU A 72 -22.41 -12.62 14.94
N LYS A 73 -21.87 -11.41 14.79
CA LYS A 73 -21.10 -10.72 15.84
C LYS A 73 -21.72 -9.37 16.15
N LYS A 74 -21.66 -9.01 17.43
CA LYS A 74 -21.97 -7.63 17.87
C LYS A 74 -20.98 -6.68 17.21
N ALA A 75 -21.49 -5.61 16.64
CA ALA A 75 -20.70 -4.57 16.00
C ALA A 75 -21.00 -3.21 16.64
N ILE A 76 -19.96 -2.39 16.77
CA ILE A 76 -20.11 -0.94 16.98
C ILE A 76 -19.72 -0.23 15.68
N ARG A 77 -20.23 0.99 15.48
CA ARG A 77 -19.88 1.79 14.30
C ARG A 77 -18.75 2.76 14.63
N GLN A 78 -17.85 2.97 13.67
CA GLN A 78 -16.68 3.81 13.84
C GLN A 78 -16.27 4.49 12.54
N MET A 79 -15.95 5.78 12.60
CA MET A 79 -15.35 6.51 11.47
C MET A 79 -13.88 6.15 11.31
N VAL A 80 -13.48 5.84 10.08
CA VAL A 80 -12.09 5.48 9.71
C VAL A 80 -11.73 6.18 8.41
N LYS A 81 -10.48 6.63 8.32
CA LYS A 81 -9.89 7.20 7.11
C LYS A 81 -9.07 6.15 6.37
N ASP A 82 -9.13 6.15 5.04
CA ASP A 82 -8.26 5.30 4.22
C ASP A 82 -6.92 5.98 3.85
N ALA A 83 -6.14 5.26 3.03
CA ALA A 83 -4.87 5.70 2.48
C ALA A 83 -4.93 7.01 1.66
N HIS A 84 -6.11 7.46 1.25
CA HIS A 84 -6.31 8.70 0.50
C HIS A 84 -7.12 9.73 1.28
N ASN A 85 -7.17 9.60 2.62
CA ASN A 85 -7.85 10.54 3.52
C ASN A 85 -9.37 10.65 3.26
N ASN A 86 -9.97 9.61 2.67
CA ASN A 86 -11.42 9.49 2.52
C ASN A 86 -12.03 8.90 3.80
N ASP A 87 -13.07 9.53 4.33
CA ASP A 87 -13.78 9.07 5.53
C ASP A 87 -14.88 8.04 5.18
N ALA A 88 -14.96 6.96 5.96
CA ALA A 88 -16.06 5.99 5.91
C ALA A 88 -16.42 5.48 7.31
N GLU A 89 -17.69 5.13 7.52
CA GLU A 89 -18.16 4.50 8.76
C GLU A 89 -18.10 2.97 8.60
N TYR A 90 -17.33 2.30 9.46
CA TYR A 90 -17.19 0.85 9.47
C TYR A 90 -17.78 0.21 10.71
N ARG A 91 -18.19 -1.05 10.56
CA ARG A 91 -18.52 -1.92 11.68
C ARG A 91 -17.23 -2.47 12.29
N LEU A 92 -17.02 -2.26 13.58
CA LEU A 92 -15.94 -2.89 14.35
C LEU A 92 -16.48 -4.11 15.07
N VAL A 93 -15.85 -5.27 14.88
CA VAL A 93 -16.23 -6.55 15.49
C VAL A 93 -15.05 -7.18 16.25
N MET A 94 -15.36 -8.15 17.11
CA MET A 94 -14.37 -8.97 17.81
C MET A 94 -14.28 -10.38 17.19
N LEU A 95 -13.19 -10.65 16.47
CA LEU A 95 -12.86 -11.98 15.99
C LEU A 95 -12.32 -12.82 17.14
N ASP A 96 -12.77 -14.06 17.23
CA ASP A 96 -12.36 -15.01 18.24
C ASP A 96 -10.96 -15.56 17.97
N SER A 97 -10.65 -15.83 16.70
CA SER A 97 -9.32 -16.32 16.30
C SER A 97 -8.91 -15.95 14.87
N ILE A 98 -7.61 -15.74 14.67
CA ILE A 98 -6.92 -15.69 13.38
C ILE A 98 -5.72 -16.62 13.49
N GLN A 99 -5.47 -17.44 12.49
CA GLN A 99 -4.39 -18.42 12.45
C GLN A 99 -3.57 -18.20 11.17
N LEU A 100 -2.27 -17.98 11.36
CA LEU A 100 -1.27 -17.76 10.31
C LEU A 100 -0.19 -18.85 10.40
N GLY A 101 -0.25 -19.83 9.51
CA GLY A 101 0.54 -21.06 9.66
C GLY A 101 0.22 -21.72 11.00
N ASN A 102 1.23 -21.95 11.84
CA ASN A 102 1.06 -22.50 13.19
C ASN A 102 0.89 -21.44 14.29
N ILE A 103 0.90 -20.14 13.95
CA ILE A 103 0.75 -19.05 14.92
C ILE A 103 -0.72 -18.62 15.02
N GLY A 104 -1.28 -18.74 16.22
CA GLY A 104 -2.67 -18.39 16.53
C GLY A 104 -2.78 -17.09 17.32
N PHE A 105 -3.74 -16.25 16.93
CA PHE A 105 -4.09 -14.98 17.55
C PHE A 105 -5.52 -15.03 18.03
N GLY A 106 -5.79 -14.57 19.24
CA GLY A 106 -7.13 -14.61 19.84
C GLY A 106 -7.66 -13.22 20.17
N LYS A 107 -8.98 -13.03 20.10
CA LYS A 107 -9.68 -11.80 20.49
C LYS A 107 -9.14 -10.56 19.78
N ILE A 108 -9.30 -10.55 18.47
CA ILE A 108 -8.77 -9.53 17.57
C ILE A 108 -9.88 -8.58 17.13
N GLN A 109 -9.65 -7.28 17.25
CA GLN A 109 -10.55 -6.27 16.68
C GLN A 109 -10.36 -6.20 15.18
N ALA A 110 -11.46 -6.27 14.44
CA ALA A 110 -11.45 -6.16 13.00
C ALA A 110 -12.50 -5.17 12.51
N LEU A 111 -12.12 -4.35 11.55
CA LEU A 111 -13.07 -3.56 10.77
C LEU A 111 -13.74 -4.46 9.74
N VAL A 112 -15.04 -4.32 9.57
CA VAL A 112 -15.80 -5.04 8.55
C VAL A 112 -16.13 -4.08 7.44
N PHE A 113 -15.58 -4.35 6.25
CA PHE A 113 -15.93 -3.61 5.05
C PHE A 113 -17.38 -3.87 4.65
N ASP A 114 -17.98 -2.89 3.99
CA ASP A 114 -19.33 -3.01 3.45
C ASP A 114 -19.37 -3.92 2.22
N GLU A 115 -20.57 -4.37 1.87
CA GLU A 115 -20.82 -5.21 0.69
C GLU A 115 -20.41 -4.48 -0.59
N GLY A 116 -19.72 -5.19 -1.49
CA GLY A 116 -19.21 -4.60 -2.73
C GLY A 116 -17.90 -3.83 -2.54
N ASN A 117 -17.23 -3.97 -1.40
CA ASN A 117 -15.87 -3.45 -1.24
C ASN A 117 -14.94 -4.03 -2.33
N PRO A 118 -14.02 -3.25 -2.90
CA PRO A 118 -13.13 -3.72 -3.97
C PRO A 118 -12.43 -5.05 -3.67
N LEU A 119 -12.02 -5.31 -2.42
CA LEU A 119 -11.36 -6.57 -2.03
C LEU A 119 -12.20 -7.82 -2.32
N GLU A 120 -13.53 -7.73 -2.23
CA GLU A 120 -14.44 -8.85 -2.52
C GLU A 120 -14.37 -9.26 -3.98
N HIS A 121 -14.30 -8.27 -4.89
CA HIS A 121 -14.14 -8.51 -6.32
C HIS A 121 -12.79 -9.13 -6.68
N PHE A 122 -11.79 -9.01 -5.80
CA PHE A 122 -10.48 -9.64 -5.96
C PHE A 122 -10.37 -11.01 -5.30
N GLY A 123 -11.46 -11.54 -4.72
CA GLY A 123 -11.44 -12.81 -3.98
C GLY A 123 -10.56 -12.75 -2.73
N ILE A 124 -10.38 -11.55 -2.17
CA ILE A 124 -9.65 -11.30 -0.93
C ILE A 124 -10.66 -11.15 0.20
N ASP A 125 -10.52 -11.99 1.22
CA ASP A 125 -11.44 -12.10 2.36
C ASP A 125 -11.19 -11.02 3.44
N GLY A 126 -10.12 -10.24 3.31
CA GLY A 126 -9.78 -9.15 4.23
C GLY A 126 -8.33 -8.72 4.18
N ILE A 127 -7.92 -7.97 5.21
CA ILE A 127 -6.57 -7.47 5.42
C ILE A 127 -6.03 -8.04 6.74
N VAL A 128 -4.85 -8.63 6.67
CA VAL A 128 -4.03 -8.96 7.85
C VAL A 128 -3.08 -7.79 8.08
N GLY A 129 -3.50 -6.94 9.02
CA GLY A 129 -2.88 -5.66 9.31
C GLY A 129 -1.85 -5.65 10.43
N SER A 130 -1.12 -4.55 10.58
CA SER A 130 -0.09 -4.37 11.61
C SER A 130 -0.63 -4.47 13.05
N SER A 131 -1.92 -4.19 13.26
CA SER A 131 -2.58 -4.34 14.56
C SER A 131 -2.57 -5.77 15.10
N LEU A 132 -2.25 -6.77 14.28
CA LEU A 132 -2.10 -8.18 14.69
C LEU A 132 -0.74 -8.49 15.33
N PHE A 133 0.27 -7.64 15.14
CA PHE A 133 1.68 -7.99 15.38
C PHE A 133 2.45 -7.11 16.39
N PRO A 134 1.85 -6.55 17.47
CA PRO A 134 2.56 -5.64 18.37
C PRO A 134 3.85 -6.22 19.01
N ASP A 135 3.90 -7.54 19.17
CA ASP A 135 4.95 -8.28 19.87
C ASP A 135 5.59 -9.39 19.01
N ILE A 136 5.59 -9.22 17.68
CA ILE A 136 6.11 -10.23 16.73
C ILE A 136 7.15 -9.61 15.81
N VAL A 137 8.25 -10.34 15.56
CA VAL A 137 9.18 -10.00 14.48
C VAL A 137 8.62 -10.50 13.16
N ILE A 138 8.50 -9.59 12.18
CA ILE A 138 8.05 -9.91 10.83
C ILE A 138 9.23 -9.76 9.87
N ARG A 139 9.49 -10.76 9.03
CA ARG A 139 10.41 -10.61 7.89
C ARG A 139 9.75 -10.95 6.56
N LEU A 140 9.95 -10.07 5.58
CA LEU A 140 9.53 -10.26 4.20
C LEU A 140 10.74 -10.63 3.36
N ASP A 141 10.77 -11.87 2.88
CA ASP A 141 11.81 -12.35 1.96
C ASP A 141 11.20 -12.49 0.54
N PRO A 142 11.49 -11.55 -0.37
CA PRO A 142 10.96 -11.55 -1.72
C PRO A 142 11.58 -12.57 -2.65
N ARG A 143 12.81 -13.04 -2.37
CA ARG A 143 13.48 -14.05 -3.20
C ARG A 143 12.85 -15.41 -2.98
N ARG A 144 12.55 -15.74 -1.72
CA ARG A 144 11.89 -16.98 -1.30
C ARG A 144 10.36 -16.90 -1.34
N LYS A 145 9.80 -15.68 -1.46
CA LYS A 145 8.36 -15.39 -1.36
C LYS A 145 7.74 -15.92 -0.06
N ILE A 146 8.42 -15.62 1.05
CA ILE A 146 7.97 -16.02 2.39
C ILE A 146 7.84 -14.80 3.30
N LEU A 147 6.79 -14.84 4.12
CA LEU A 147 6.59 -14.02 5.30
C LEU A 147 7.04 -14.86 6.50
N VAL A 148 8.01 -14.38 7.27
CA VAL A 148 8.45 -15.01 8.50
C VAL A 148 7.83 -14.30 9.68
N LEU A 149 7.24 -15.06 10.60
CA LEU A 149 6.83 -14.59 11.92
C LEU A 149 7.73 -15.26 12.97
N ALA A 150 8.32 -14.48 13.87
CA ALA A 150 9.17 -15.00 14.93
C ALA A 150 8.99 -14.25 16.25
N SER A 151 9.39 -14.89 17.35
CA SER A 151 9.43 -14.26 18.68
C SER A 151 10.55 -13.24 18.84
N ASP A 152 11.63 -13.42 18.08
CA ASP A 152 12.86 -12.64 18.18
C ASP A 152 13.65 -12.71 16.86
N THR A 153 14.68 -11.89 16.75
CA THR A 153 15.57 -11.81 15.59
C THR A 153 16.71 -12.82 15.62
N GLY A 154 16.89 -13.63 16.67
CA GLY A 154 18.09 -14.45 16.89
C GLY A 154 18.33 -15.53 15.83
N SER A 155 17.26 -15.97 15.16
CA SER A 155 17.31 -16.91 14.02
C SER A 155 17.44 -16.23 12.65
N MET A 156 17.36 -14.90 12.62
CA MET A 156 17.51 -14.09 11.42
C MET A 156 18.93 -13.51 11.46
N GLU A 157 19.82 -13.92 10.57
CA GLU A 157 21.18 -13.39 10.47
C GLU A 157 21.18 -11.91 10.03
N LEU A 158 20.70 -11.01 10.90
CA LEU A 158 20.55 -9.59 10.64
C LEU A 158 21.87 -8.88 10.93
N ASN A 159 22.21 -7.91 10.08
CA ASN A 159 23.32 -7.00 10.33
C ASN A 159 22.83 -5.82 11.19
N PRO A 160 23.33 -5.63 12.43
CA PRO A 160 22.93 -4.52 13.28
C PRO A 160 23.18 -3.13 12.67
N GLN A 161 24.14 -3.02 11.74
CA GLN A 161 24.42 -1.76 11.03
C GLN A 161 23.32 -1.37 10.04
N TYR A 162 22.42 -2.29 9.70
CA TYR A 162 21.30 -2.04 8.79
C TYR A 162 20.01 -1.66 9.54
N ALA A 163 20.05 -1.68 10.88
CA ALA A 163 18.95 -1.28 11.72
C ALA A 163 18.74 0.25 11.67
N ILE A 164 17.49 0.66 11.54
CA ILE A 164 17.03 2.02 11.82
C ILE A 164 15.92 1.96 12.87
N ASP A 165 15.70 3.07 13.58
CA ASP A 165 14.60 3.19 14.53
C ASP A 165 13.27 3.18 13.80
N MET A 166 12.30 2.46 14.38
CA MET A 166 10.93 2.36 13.90
C MET A 166 9.98 2.90 14.97
N GLU A 167 9.21 3.93 14.67
CA GLU A 167 8.07 4.32 15.50
C GLU A 167 6.83 3.52 15.10
N LYS A 168 5.88 3.40 16.02
CA LYS A 168 4.59 2.77 15.76
C LYS A 168 3.46 3.58 16.36
N ASP A 169 2.37 3.71 15.62
CA ASP A 169 1.19 4.40 16.13
C ASP A 169 0.32 3.50 17.02
N GLN A 170 -0.87 3.97 17.39
CA GLN A 170 -1.79 3.22 18.25
C GLN A 170 -2.33 1.93 17.62
N GLN A 171 -2.25 1.78 16.30
CA GLN A 171 -2.64 0.58 15.55
C GLN A 171 -1.44 -0.31 15.22
N ASN A 172 -0.25 0.03 15.73
CA ASN A 172 1.04 -0.57 15.38
C ASN A 172 1.47 -0.34 13.92
N ILE A 173 0.94 0.68 13.24
CA ILE A 173 1.41 1.01 11.89
C ILE A 173 2.86 1.50 12.00
N PRO A 174 3.82 0.89 11.26
CA PRO A 174 5.23 1.20 11.40
C PRO A 174 5.63 2.44 10.59
N TYR A 175 6.39 3.33 11.23
CA TYR A 175 6.99 4.52 10.64
C TYR A 175 8.51 4.46 10.79
N ILE A 176 9.22 4.82 9.73
CA ILE A 176 10.69 4.82 9.68
C ILE A 176 11.20 6.16 9.19
N VAL A 177 12.41 6.54 9.58
CA VAL A 177 13.06 7.73 9.02
C VAL A 177 13.83 7.34 7.76
N ILE A 178 13.57 8.04 6.66
CA ILE A 178 14.37 7.97 5.44
C ILE A 178 15.19 9.25 5.28
N ASP A 179 16.36 9.10 4.65
CA ASP A 179 17.27 10.21 4.40
C ASP A 179 17.25 10.62 2.94
N PHE A 180 17.32 11.93 2.73
CA PHE A 180 17.72 12.56 1.49
C PHE A 180 19.14 13.12 1.66
N LYS A 181 19.79 13.48 0.56
CA LYS A 181 21.13 14.09 0.61
C LYS A 181 21.12 15.38 1.47
N ASN A 182 22.26 15.70 2.11
CA ASN A 182 22.49 16.91 2.91
C ASN A 182 21.74 16.98 4.25
N GLY A 183 21.34 15.83 4.83
CA GLY A 183 20.73 15.78 6.16
C GLY A 183 19.25 16.16 6.18
N LEU A 184 18.61 16.24 5.01
CA LEU A 184 17.15 16.30 4.90
C LEU A 184 16.61 14.90 5.21
N GLN A 185 15.65 14.81 6.13
CA GLN A 185 15.06 13.56 6.58
C GLN A 185 13.54 13.69 6.64
N GLU A 186 12.85 12.56 6.55
CA GLU A 186 11.41 12.47 6.76
C GLU A 186 11.05 11.15 7.44
N GLU A 187 10.04 11.20 8.31
CA GLU A 187 9.36 10.02 8.83
C GLU A 187 8.28 9.56 7.83
N VAL A 188 8.37 8.31 7.39
CA VAL A 188 7.49 7.72 6.37
C VAL A 188 6.88 6.42 6.87
N MET A 189 5.64 6.15 6.45
CA MET A 189 4.97 4.89 6.76
C MET A 189 5.58 3.75 5.93
N PHE A 190 5.90 2.62 6.55
CA PHE A 190 6.18 1.39 5.80
C PHE A 190 4.87 0.65 5.55
N ASP A 191 4.44 0.61 4.29
CA ASP A 191 3.08 0.25 3.89
C ASP A 191 3.11 -0.83 2.79
N THR A 192 2.95 -2.10 3.18
CA THR A 192 2.87 -3.21 2.21
C THR A 192 1.54 -3.23 1.43
N GLY A 193 0.58 -2.40 1.82
CA GLY A 193 -0.64 -2.10 1.09
C GLY A 193 -0.42 -1.25 -0.16
N THR A 194 0.72 -0.56 -0.33
CA THR A 194 1.12 0.10 -1.59
C THR A 194 2.17 -0.71 -2.40
N SER A 195 2.05 -0.61 -3.74
CA SER A 195 2.94 -1.28 -4.70
C SER A 195 4.14 -0.40 -5.11
N ALA A 196 4.11 0.88 -4.74
CA ALA A 196 5.14 1.85 -5.07
C ALA A 196 6.44 1.55 -4.31
N PHE A 197 7.55 2.06 -4.83
CA PHE A 197 8.79 2.14 -4.05
C PHE A 197 8.65 3.22 -2.97
N TYR A 198 8.30 4.43 -3.39
CA TYR A 198 8.08 5.59 -2.54
C TYR A 198 6.89 6.39 -3.10
N GLU A 199 5.94 6.75 -2.26
CA GLU A 199 4.86 7.72 -2.54
C GLU A 199 5.06 8.93 -1.65
N MET A 200 5.29 10.10 -2.25
CA MET A 200 5.53 11.34 -1.52
C MET A 200 4.20 12.03 -1.22
N ASN A 201 3.94 12.44 0.02
CA ASN A 201 2.77 13.30 0.26
C ASN A 201 3.05 14.75 -0.19
N GLU A 202 1.99 15.48 -0.50
CA GLU A 202 2.11 16.84 -1.04
C GLU A 202 2.83 17.84 -0.09
N PRO A 203 2.59 17.84 1.24
CA PRO A 203 3.30 18.74 2.15
C PRO A 203 4.83 18.60 2.07
N ILE A 204 5.34 17.37 1.96
CA ILE A 204 6.77 17.08 1.88
C ILE A 204 7.32 17.51 0.53
N TYR A 205 6.57 17.32 -0.55
CA TYR A 205 6.95 17.85 -1.87
C TYR A 205 7.21 19.36 -1.79
N HIS A 206 6.30 20.14 -1.21
CA HIS A 206 6.48 21.58 -1.09
C HIS A 206 7.69 21.94 -0.21
N GLN A 207 7.93 21.19 0.86
CA GLN A 207 9.12 21.37 1.69
C GLN A 207 10.43 21.10 0.90
N LEU A 208 10.54 19.94 0.27
CA LEU A 208 11.75 19.51 -0.45
C LEU A 208 12.00 20.33 -1.71
N ALA A 209 10.95 20.80 -2.39
CA ALA A 209 11.07 21.68 -3.55
C ALA A 209 11.78 23.00 -3.20
N THR A 210 11.61 23.48 -1.96
CA THR A 210 12.27 24.71 -1.49
C THR A 210 13.70 24.49 -0.97
N ALA A 211 14.02 23.27 -0.50
CA ALA A 211 15.26 22.97 0.21
C ALA A 211 16.44 22.51 -0.70
N GLN A 212 16.23 22.41 -2.01
CA GLN A 212 17.13 21.79 -3.01
C GLN A 212 17.32 20.28 -2.78
N GLY A 213 17.01 19.45 -3.78
CA GLY A 213 17.16 17.99 -3.69
C GLY A 213 16.17 17.18 -4.52
N ILE A 214 15.16 17.85 -5.09
CA ILE A 214 14.18 17.26 -6.00
C ILE A 214 13.99 18.12 -7.24
N VAL A 215 13.61 17.50 -8.35
CA VAL A 215 13.26 18.15 -9.62
C VAL A 215 11.83 17.74 -9.99
N THR A 216 10.93 18.72 -10.11
CA THR A 216 9.58 18.50 -10.65
C THR A 216 9.70 18.23 -12.16
N LYS A 217 9.31 17.03 -12.58
CA LYS A 217 9.35 16.57 -13.98
C LYS A 217 8.09 16.93 -14.74
N SER A 218 6.94 16.79 -14.10
CA SER A 218 5.63 17.04 -14.71
C SER A 218 4.62 17.42 -13.64
N LYS A 219 3.58 18.15 -14.04
CA LYS A 219 2.39 18.41 -13.25
C LYS A 219 1.21 17.68 -13.89
N GLY A 220 0.30 17.19 -13.07
CA GLY A 220 -0.91 16.53 -13.53
C GLY A 220 -2.12 16.94 -12.70
N PHE A 221 -3.30 16.57 -13.17
CA PHE A 221 -4.54 16.76 -12.45
C PHE A 221 -5.38 15.49 -12.52
N GLY A 222 -5.91 15.06 -11.38
CA GLY A 222 -6.83 13.94 -11.28
C GLY A 222 -6.50 12.96 -10.16
N ALA A 223 -7.08 11.76 -10.25
CA ALA A 223 -6.90 10.68 -9.28
C ALA A 223 -5.88 9.67 -9.82
N SER A 224 -4.85 9.34 -9.03
CA SER A 224 -3.81 8.40 -9.48
C SER A 224 -4.04 6.98 -8.97
N ALA A 225 -4.90 6.79 -7.98
CA ALA A 225 -5.11 5.51 -7.32
C ALA A 225 -6.54 5.34 -6.78
N MET A 226 -6.85 4.09 -6.41
CA MET A 226 -8.07 3.68 -5.72
C MET A 226 -7.68 3.10 -4.36
N GLY A 227 -8.28 3.63 -3.29
CA GLY A 227 -8.18 3.12 -1.93
C GLY A 227 -9.37 2.23 -1.57
N VAL A 228 -9.37 1.74 -0.34
CA VAL A 228 -10.43 0.87 0.18
C VAL A 228 -11.77 1.61 0.32
N ASN A 229 -11.75 2.93 0.53
CA ASN A 229 -12.97 3.75 0.59
C ASN A 229 -13.34 4.37 -0.77
N GLY A 230 -12.73 3.90 -1.87
CA GLY A 230 -12.99 4.37 -3.22
C GLY A 230 -11.83 5.17 -3.83
N MET A 231 -12.13 5.89 -4.91
CA MET A 231 -11.10 6.63 -5.64
C MET A 231 -10.53 7.78 -4.82
N GLU A 232 -9.25 8.06 -5.04
CA GLU A 232 -8.65 9.31 -4.59
C GLU A 232 -9.41 10.52 -5.18
N LYS A 233 -9.50 11.61 -4.41
CA LYS A 233 -10.06 12.86 -4.91
C LYS A 233 -9.18 13.44 -6.02
N ALA A 234 -9.80 13.95 -7.08
CA ALA A 234 -9.09 14.57 -8.19
C ALA A 234 -8.46 15.90 -7.74
N GLU A 235 -7.13 15.97 -7.76
CA GLU A 235 -6.36 17.13 -7.30
C GLU A 235 -5.11 17.34 -8.15
N ASN A 236 -4.34 18.38 -7.85
CA ASN A 236 -3.04 18.59 -8.48
C ASN A 236 -2.06 17.51 -8.04
N LYS A 237 -1.28 17.03 -9.01
CA LYS A 237 -0.27 15.99 -8.82
C LYS A 237 1.07 16.47 -9.36
N TYR A 238 2.15 16.04 -8.73
CA TYR A 238 3.50 16.33 -9.14
C TYR A 238 4.27 15.03 -9.36
N ARG A 239 4.89 14.90 -10.53
CA ARG A 239 5.89 13.85 -10.78
C ARG A 239 7.26 14.45 -10.48
N VAL A 240 8.01 13.78 -9.62
CA VAL A 240 9.20 14.31 -8.99
C VAL A 240 10.34 13.32 -9.17
N GLN A 241 11.53 13.81 -9.51
CA GLN A 241 12.76 13.05 -9.43
C GLN A 241 13.55 13.50 -8.21
N ILE A 242 13.91 12.56 -7.35
CA ILE A 242 14.74 12.76 -6.16
C ILE A 242 16.15 12.28 -6.48
N ASP A 243 17.16 13.12 -6.29
CA ASP A 243 18.51 12.78 -6.70
C ASP A 243 19.09 11.61 -5.92
N ASN A 244 18.89 11.59 -4.59
CA ASN A 244 19.35 10.53 -3.70
C ASN A 244 18.33 10.30 -2.57
N LEU A 245 18.04 9.03 -2.30
CA LEU A 245 17.15 8.58 -1.22
C LEU A 245 17.79 7.35 -0.56
N TYR A 246 17.80 7.33 0.76
CA TYR A 246 18.34 6.23 1.55
C TYR A 246 17.28 5.65 2.46
N VAL A 247 17.22 4.31 2.51
CA VAL A 247 16.34 3.55 3.43
C VAL A 247 17.23 2.59 4.20
N GLY A 248 17.63 2.97 5.42
CA GLY A 248 18.65 2.27 6.17
C GLY A 248 19.93 2.09 5.35
N ALA A 249 20.34 0.84 5.11
CA ALA A 249 21.52 0.52 4.31
C ALA A 249 21.33 0.66 2.79
N GLY A 250 20.08 0.80 2.32
CA GLY A 250 19.75 0.93 0.91
C GLY A 250 20.12 2.31 0.36
N LYS A 251 20.72 2.34 -0.84
CA LYS A 251 21.16 3.57 -1.51
C LYS A 251 20.49 3.67 -2.88
N PHE A 252 19.67 4.68 -3.08
CA PHE A 252 18.92 4.87 -4.32
C PHE A 252 19.20 6.27 -4.90
N LYS A 253 19.24 6.37 -6.23
CA LYS A 253 19.41 7.63 -6.94
C LYS A 253 18.38 7.79 -8.06
N ASN A 254 18.16 9.04 -8.49
CA ASN A 254 17.20 9.40 -9.53
C ASN A 254 15.80 8.79 -9.31
N VAL A 255 15.35 8.75 -8.06
CA VAL A 255 14.07 8.11 -7.70
C VAL A 255 12.93 8.93 -8.26
N VAL A 256 12.20 8.36 -9.23
CA VAL A 256 10.98 8.97 -9.77
C VAL A 256 9.78 8.53 -8.93
N THR A 257 9.01 9.50 -8.45
CA THR A 257 7.79 9.30 -7.65
C THR A 257 6.71 10.31 -8.04
N GLU A 258 5.47 10.03 -7.66
CA GLU A 258 4.32 10.90 -7.83
C GLU A 258 3.76 11.28 -6.46
N THR A 259 3.24 12.49 -6.34
CA THR A 259 2.63 12.93 -5.09
C THR A 259 1.28 12.26 -4.85
N VAL A 260 1.01 11.86 -3.62
CA VAL A 260 -0.27 11.30 -3.17
C VAL A 260 -0.96 12.26 -2.19
N ASN A 261 -2.30 12.30 -2.23
CA ASN A 261 -3.06 12.96 -1.17
C ASN A 261 -3.18 11.99 0.01
N ALA A 262 -2.20 12.03 0.89
CA ALA A 262 -2.14 11.21 2.09
C ALA A 262 -1.58 12.02 3.27
N SER A 263 -1.90 11.61 4.50
CA SER A 263 -1.39 12.25 5.71
C SER A 263 0.11 12.09 5.91
N SER A 264 0.72 11.06 5.32
CA SER A 264 2.15 10.77 5.37
C SER A 264 2.62 10.19 4.03
N SER A 265 3.89 10.37 3.71
CA SER A 265 4.53 9.62 2.63
C SER A 265 4.68 8.14 3.00
N ARG A 266 4.91 7.28 2.00
CA ARG A 266 4.97 5.83 2.17
C ARG A 266 6.15 5.21 1.46
N ILE A 267 6.77 4.22 2.08
CA ILE A 267 7.64 3.25 1.42
C ILE A 267 6.87 1.94 1.30
N GLY A 268 6.75 1.44 0.07
CA GLY A 268 5.91 0.30 -0.24
C GLY A 268 6.67 -0.99 -0.55
N THR A 269 5.91 -1.99 -1.02
CA THR A 269 6.46 -3.27 -1.50
C THR A 269 7.43 -3.13 -2.68
N GLY A 270 7.46 -1.98 -3.35
CA GLY A 270 8.47 -1.68 -4.38
C GLY A 270 9.91 -1.73 -3.83
N LEU A 271 10.11 -1.49 -2.54
CA LEU A 271 11.40 -1.66 -1.87
C LEU A 271 11.89 -3.11 -1.89
N LEU A 272 10.97 -4.08 -1.83
CA LEU A 272 11.28 -5.51 -1.79
C LEU A 272 11.90 -6.03 -3.09
N LYS A 273 11.88 -5.25 -4.18
CA LYS A 273 12.63 -5.58 -5.39
C LYS A 273 14.14 -5.51 -5.21
N TYR A 274 14.60 -4.88 -4.13
CA TYR A 274 16.01 -4.56 -3.90
C TYR A 274 16.57 -5.14 -2.58
N GLY A 275 15.77 -5.91 -1.84
CA GLY A 275 16.20 -6.46 -0.57
C GLY A 275 15.06 -7.04 0.26
N SER A 276 15.43 -7.66 1.39
CA SER A 276 14.47 -8.12 2.39
C SER A 276 14.23 -7.05 3.46
N VAL A 277 13.01 -7.04 4.01
CA VAL A 277 12.65 -6.15 5.13
C VAL A 277 12.39 -6.98 6.37
N THR A 278 12.84 -6.52 7.54
CA THR A 278 12.45 -7.06 8.85
C THR A 278 11.91 -5.95 9.73
N LEU A 279 10.69 -6.12 10.22
CA LEU A 279 10.02 -5.29 11.22
C LEU A 279 10.14 -6.00 12.57
N ASP A 280 11.02 -5.50 13.42
CA ASP A 280 11.21 -5.97 14.78
C ASP A 280 10.33 -5.11 15.70
N PHE A 281 9.04 -5.47 15.79
CA PHE A 281 8.08 -4.76 16.62
C PHE A 281 8.44 -4.76 18.11
N PRO A 282 8.94 -5.86 18.71
CA PRO A 282 9.39 -5.87 20.11
C PRO A 282 10.46 -4.82 20.41
N ASP A 283 11.49 -4.71 19.56
CA ASP A 283 12.63 -3.81 19.80
C ASP A 283 12.52 -2.45 19.08
N ASN A 284 11.39 -2.20 18.39
CA ASN A 284 11.15 -0.99 17.60
C ASN A 284 12.25 -0.72 16.57
N LYS A 285 12.67 -1.77 15.86
CA LYS A 285 13.69 -1.68 14.80
C LYS A 285 13.13 -2.08 13.45
N PHE A 286 13.60 -1.38 12.43
CA PHE A 286 13.41 -1.73 11.03
C PHE A 286 14.75 -2.08 10.42
N TYR A 287 14.81 -3.20 9.69
CA TYR A 287 15.98 -3.60 8.93
C TYR A 287 15.64 -3.69 7.46
N PHE A 288 16.40 -2.98 6.63
CA PHE A 288 16.46 -3.26 5.20
C PHE A 288 17.78 -3.95 4.88
N THR A 289 17.71 -5.21 4.47
CA THR A 289 18.87 -5.99 4.03
C THR A 289 18.93 -5.92 2.50
N PRO A 290 19.77 -5.03 1.92
CA PRO A 290 19.79 -4.85 0.48
C PRO A 290 20.46 -6.04 -0.22
N ASP A 291 19.99 -6.36 -1.43
CA ASP A 291 20.56 -7.41 -2.27
C ASP A 291 21.96 -7.01 -2.80
N VAL A 292 22.19 -5.70 -2.96
CA VAL A 292 23.45 -5.12 -3.39
C VAL A 292 23.81 -3.92 -2.52
N THR A 293 25.10 -3.70 -2.26
CA THR A 293 25.57 -2.54 -1.45
C THR A 293 25.86 -1.30 -2.30
N THR A 294 25.79 -1.43 -3.63
CA THR A 294 25.95 -0.34 -4.59
C THR A 294 24.67 0.48 -4.72
N THR A 295 24.80 1.74 -5.16
CA THR A 295 23.64 2.61 -5.42
C THR A 295 22.82 2.10 -6.60
N VAL A 296 21.51 1.94 -6.39
CA VAL A 296 20.54 1.55 -7.41
C VAL A 296 19.94 2.79 -8.08
N ASP A 297 19.91 2.80 -9.41
CA ASP A 297 19.26 3.86 -10.19
C ASP A 297 17.78 3.54 -10.36
N LEU A 298 16.90 4.40 -9.85
CA LEU A 298 15.45 4.27 -9.92
C LEU A 298 14.82 5.27 -10.90
N ASN A 299 15.58 5.68 -11.92
CA ASN A 299 15.03 6.41 -13.02
C ASN A 299 14.18 5.48 -13.90
N TYR A 300 12.90 5.77 -14.01
CA TYR A 300 11.99 5.11 -14.95
C TYR A 300 11.01 6.12 -15.50
N LYS A 301 10.44 5.79 -16.66
CA LYS A 301 9.34 6.53 -17.24
C LYS A 301 8.01 5.94 -16.79
N ASP A 302 7.01 6.79 -16.64
CA ASP A 302 5.65 6.35 -16.33
C ASP A 302 4.64 6.99 -17.29
N TRP A 303 3.47 6.37 -17.42
CA TRP A 303 2.43 6.78 -18.34
C TRP A 303 2.03 8.24 -18.09
N ASN A 304 1.85 8.99 -19.17
CA ASN A 304 1.35 10.35 -19.13
C ASN A 304 -0.18 10.44 -18.93
N VAL A 305 -0.83 9.29 -18.72
CA VAL A 305 -2.21 9.14 -18.25
C VAL A 305 -2.30 7.94 -17.32
N ASN A 306 -2.78 8.13 -16.08
CA ASN A 306 -3.09 7.02 -15.19
C ASN A 306 -4.48 6.48 -15.55
N VAL A 307 -4.56 5.27 -16.12
CA VAL A 307 -5.84 4.59 -16.33
C VAL A 307 -6.18 3.76 -15.09
N ILE A 308 -7.31 4.04 -14.47
CA ILE A 308 -7.72 3.40 -13.21
C ILE A 308 -9.07 2.71 -13.35
N VAL A 309 -9.27 1.66 -12.56
CA VAL A 309 -10.55 0.95 -12.44
C VAL A 309 -11.43 1.72 -11.47
N SER A 310 -12.68 1.97 -11.88
CA SER A 310 -13.71 2.63 -11.08
C SER A 310 -15.03 1.89 -11.25
N GLY A 311 -15.43 1.14 -10.21
CA GLY A 311 -16.58 0.23 -10.32
C GLY A 311 -16.36 -0.80 -11.42
N ASP A 312 -17.27 -0.87 -12.39
CA ASP A 312 -17.23 -1.78 -13.54
C ASP A 312 -16.61 -1.14 -14.80
N SER A 313 -15.94 0.02 -14.67
CA SER A 313 -15.45 0.82 -15.79
C SER A 313 -13.98 1.23 -15.61
N LEU A 314 -13.30 1.57 -16.71
CA LEU A 314 -12.02 2.28 -16.66
C LEU A 314 -12.24 3.77 -16.83
N ILE A 315 -11.41 4.57 -16.17
CA ILE A 315 -11.37 6.00 -16.37
C ILE A 315 -9.94 6.49 -16.58
N ALA A 316 -9.80 7.60 -17.30
CA ALA A 316 -8.57 8.37 -17.33
C ALA A 316 -8.48 9.15 -16.01
N GLY A 317 -7.79 8.57 -15.02
CA GLY A 317 -7.74 9.04 -13.64
C GLY A 317 -6.97 10.34 -13.48
N CYS A 318 -5.68 10.33 -13.77
CA CYS A 318 -4.79 11.50 -13.71
C CYS A 318 -4.21 11.80 -15.10
N ILE A 319 -4.29 13.06 -15.52
CA ILE A 319 -3.78 13.54 -16.80
C ILE A 319 -2.53 14.38 -16.55
N TRP A 320 -1.40 13.95 -17.11
CA TRP A 320 -0.13 14.68 -16.99
C TRP A 320 0.00 15.76 -18.07
N GLN A 321 0.90 16.72 -17.83
CA GLN A 321 1.07 17.94 -18.62
C GLN A 321 1.10 17.72 -20.15
N SER A 322 1.71 16.64 -20.64
CA SER A 322 1.78 16.34 -22.07
C SER A 322 0.45 15.94 -22.73
N MET A 323 -0.57 15.61 -21.92
CA MET A 323 -1.91 15.24 -22.34
C MET A 323 -2.97 16.28 -21.96
N GLU A 324 -2.55 17.40 -21.38
CA GLU A 324 -3.43 18.54 -21.09
C GLU A 324 -4.10 19.06 -22.37
N GLY A 325 -5.41 19.32 -22.29
CA GLY A 325 -6.24 19.72 -23.45
C GLY A 325 -6.56 18.58 -24.43
N ARG A 326 -5.90 17.42 -24.33
CA ARG A 326 -6.23 16.22 -25.12
C ARG A 326 -7.17 15.28 -24.39
N LEU A 327 -7.13 15.25 -23.05
CA LEU A 327 -8.01 14.46 -22.19
C LEU A 327 -8.42 15.27 -20.97
N GLN A 328 -9.47 14.82 -20.30
CA GLN A 328 -9.88 15.32 -18.99
C GLN A 328 -9.89 14.17 -17.98
N ALA A 329 -9.49 14.47 -16.75
CA ALA A 329 -9.59 13.53 -15.64
C ALA A 329 -11.06 13.10 -15.44
N GLY A 330 -11.28 11.80 -15.28
CA GLY A 330 -12.58 11.17 -15.11
C GLY A 330 -13.28 10.69 -16.39
N GLU A 331 -12.71 10.95 -17.58
CA GLU A 331 -13.28 10.43 -18.84
C GLU A 331 -13.29 8.89 -18.85
N LYS A 332 -14.40 8.29 -19.27
CA LYS A 332 -14.54 6.82 -19.32
C LYS A 332 -13.68 6.26 -20.46
N VAL A 333 -12.73 5.39 -20.14
CA VAL A 333 -11.92 4.67 -21.13
C VAL A 333 -12.71 3.42 -21.54
N VAL A 334 -13.01 3.31 -22.83
CA VAL A 334 -13.81 2.22 -23.42
C VAL A 334 -13.02 1.31 -24.34
N ALA A 335 -11.81 1.71 -24.74
CA ALA A 335 -10.90 0.83 -25.46
C ALA A 335 -9.44 1.10 -25.08
N ILE A 336 -8.63 0.06 -25.09
CA ILE A 336 -7.16 0.15 -25.04
C ILE A 336 -6.61 -0.75 -26.13
N ASN A 337 -5.78 -0.18 -27.02
CA ASN A 337 -5.16 -0.86 -28.17
C ASN A 337 -6.20 -1.64 -29.00
N GLY A 338 -7.34 -0.99 -29.29
CA GLY A 338 -8.43 -1.57 -30.08
C GLY A 338 -9.31 -2.61 -29.35
N LYS A 339 -8.92 -3.08 -28.15
CA LYS A 339 -9.75 -3.97 -27.34
C LYS A 339 -10.77 -3.16 -26.52
N ARG A 340 -12.06 -3.48 -26.68
CA ARG A 340 -13.18 -2.81 -25.99
C ARG A 340 -13.36 -3.30 -24.56
N TYR A 341 -13.80 -2.37 -23.69
CA TYR A 341 -14.04 -2.56 -22.26
C TYR A 341 -15.34 -1.85 -21.84
N ASP A 342 -16.48 -2.32 -22.34
CA ASP A 342 -17.77 -1.70 -22.01
C ASP A 342 -18.15 -1.93 -20.54
N LYS A 343 -17.78 -3.11 -20.01
CA LYS A 343 -17.76 -3.48 -18.59
C LYS A 343 -16.50 -4.27 -18.27
N ILE A 344 -16.00 -4.09 -17.05
CA ILE A 344 -14.84 -4.79 -16.54
C ILE A 344 -15.21 -5.49 -15.24
N ASP A 345 -14.82 -6.77 -15.12
CA ASP A 345 -14.71 -7.42 -13.83
C ASP A 345 -13.46 -6.86 -13.13
N PRO A 346 -13.58 -6.18 -11.96
CA PRO A 346 -12.43 -5.64 -11.26
C PRO A 346 -11.35 -6.70 -10.99
N GLY A 347 -11.74 -7.94 -10.66
CA GLY A 347 -10.86 -9.09 -10.45
C GLY A 347 -9.99 -9.41 -11.68
N GLU A 348 -10.60 -9.44 -12.86
CA GLU A 348 -9.88 -9.58 -14.13
C GLU A 348 -9.02 -8.34 -14.41
N ALA A 349 -9.56 -7.15 -14.17
CA ALA A 349 -8.84 -5.89 -14.29
C ALA A 349 -7.58 -5.83 -13.44
N LEU A 350 -7.49 -6.64 -12.35
CA LEU A 350 -6.34 -6.79 -11.46
C LEU A 350 -5.35 -7.89 -11.89
N THR A 351 -5.76 -8.83 -12.73
CA THR A 351 -4.90 -9.93 -13.19
C THR A 351 -4.42 -9.73 -14.63
N SER A 352 -5.15 -8.94 -15.44
CA SER A 352 -4.89 -8.81 -16.87
C SER A 352 -4.39 -7.43 -17.32
N LEU A 353 -3.59 -6.67 -16.53
CA LEU A 353 -2.99 -5.38 -16.96
C LEU A 353 -1.99 -5.49 -18.14
N VAL A 354 -2.07 -6.57 -18.92
CA VAL A 354 -1.34 -6.87 -20.15
C VAL A 354 -1.74 -5.92 -21.31
N TRP A 355 -2.60 -4.92 -21.06
CA TRP A 355 -3.22 -4.13 -22.14
C TRP A 355 -2.38 -2.93 -22.58
N MET A 356 -1.46 -2.47 -21.73
CA MET A 356 -0.56 -1.34 -21.98
C MET A 356 0.90 -1.82 -21.84
N GLU A 357 1.27 -2.82 -22.64
CA GLU A 357 2.66 -3.23 -22.78
C GLU A 357 3.43 -2.24 -23.68
N GLY A 358 4.72 -2.06 -23.41
CA GLY A 358 5.57 -1.14 -24.15
C GLY A 358 5.61 0.29 -23.61
N GLU A 359 5.91 1.24 -24.50
CA GLU A 359 6.10 2.66 -24.19
C GLU A 359 4.95 3.56 -24.68
N GLU A 360 4.06 3.02 -25.52
CA GLU A 360 2.91 3.74 -26.09
C GLU A 360 1.67 2.84 -26.07
N ALA A 361 0.50 3.45 -25.94
CA ALA A 361 -0.78 2.76 -26.06
C ALA A 361 -1.81 3.72 -26.66
N GLU A 362 -2.78 3.17 -27.39
CA GLU A 362 -3.94 3.92 -27.85
C GLU A 362 -5.10 3.69 -26.88
N ILE A 363 -5.71 4.77 -26.39
CA ILE A 363 -6.93 4.68 -25.59
C ILE A 363 -8.07 5.41 -26.28
N THR A 364 -9.26 4.81 -26.24
CA THR A 364 -10.51 5.46 -26.67
C THR A 364 -11.30 5.82 -25.43
N VAL A 365 -11.67 7.10 -25.32
CA VAL A 365 -12.50 7.63 -24.24
C VAL A 365 -13.85 8.10 -24.74
N ILE A 366 -14.85 8.11 -23.87
CA ILE A 366 -16.11 8.82 -24.08
C ILE A 366 -15.99 10.20 -23.43
N ASP A 367 -16.10 11.25 -24.23
CA ASP A 367 -16.11 12.63 -23.74
C ASP A 367 -17.43 12.99 -23.03
N LYS A 368 -17.51 14.19 -22.45
CA LYS A 368 -18.72 14.67 -21.74
C LYS A 368 -19.94 14.79 -22.65
N GLU A 369 -19.74 14.88 -23.96
CA GLU A 369 -20.80 14.95 -24.98
C GLU A 369 -21.21 13.57 -25.50
N GLY A 370 -20.64 12.49 -24.96
CA GLY A 370 -20.94 11.11 -25.34
C GLY A 370 -20.26 10.65 -26.62
N ARG A 371 -19.26 11.39 -27.12
CA ARG A 371 -18.54 11.06 -28.36
C ARG A 371 -17.28 10.27 -28.02
N GLU A 372 -16.97 9.30 -28.86
CA GLU A 372 -15.72 8.57 -28.76
C GLU A 372 -14.56 9.40 -29.32
N LYS A 373 -13.48 9.47 -28.55
CA LYS A 373 -12.23 10.11 -28.92
C LYS A 373 -11.09 9.16 -28.65
N THR A 374 -10.27 8.93 -29.67
CA THR A 374 -9.06 8.10 -29.56
C THR A 374 -7.83 8.98 -29.43
N VAL A 375 -6.96 8.65 -28.48
CA VAL A 375 -5.67 9.34 -28.26
C VAL A 375 -4.56 8.35 -27.95
N THR A 376 -3.35 8.66 -28.42
CA THR A 376 -2.14 7.95 -28.04
C THR A 376 -1.58 8.53 -26.73
N ILE A 377 -1.36 7.65 -25.76
CA ILE A 377 -0.66 7.88 -24.50
C ILE A 377 0.72 7.22 -24.54
N ARG A 378 1.66 7.69 -23.73
CA ARG A 378 3.03 7.18 -23.69
C ARG A 378 3.68 7.29 -22.32
N LYS A 379 4.74 6.54 -22.10
CA LYS A 379 5.62 6.68 -20.94
C LYS A 379 6.59 7.84 -21.12
N GLU A 380 6.70 8.68 -20.11
CA GLU A 380 7.54 9.90 -20.09
C GLU A 380 8.47 9.95 -18.89
#